data_AF-A0A2S2PS67-F1
#
_entry.id   AF-A0A2S2PS67-F1
#
_cell.length_a   1.000
_cell.length_b   1.000
_cell.length_c   1.000
_cell.angle_alpha   90.00
_cell.angle_beta   90.00
_cell.angle_gamma   90.00
#
_symmetry.space_group_name_H-M   'P 1'
#
loop_
_entity.id
_entity.type
_entity.pdbx_description
1 polymer ?
#
loop_
_entity_poly.entity_id
_entity_poly.type
_entity_poly.pdbx_seq_one_letter_code
_entity_poly.pdbx_strand_id
1 'polypeptide(L)'
;MIKNPQTVFEIENRFQASKHTLATIIQSLWRGYIARKRYTRTKALVICCQRLARQRLRYRRSMKLRAFNAVTQKIVFVQKNIRRLLAVRAYNRTRNAGLTIINFVKGFLSRNDPPNAYNGRFLVYKQTKYLIELSGALPKSLIDDCWPNPPNCCVEVSAYLKALHRGWLSRIYRANLAKCPETYER
;
A
#
# COMPACT_ATOMS: atom_id res chain seq x y z
N MET A 1 -66.72 93.43 -10.09
CA MET A 1 -66.21 93.41 -11.48
C MET A 1 -64.83 94.03 -11.52
N ILE A 2 -63.84 93.31 -12.03
CA ILE A 2 -62.45 93.76 -12.17
C ILE A 2 -62.41 94.81 -13.31
N LYS A 3 -61.78 95.98 -13.09
CA LYS A 3 -61.95 97.18 -13.92
C LYS A 3 -60.77 97.49 -14.89
N ASN A 4 -59.67 96.73 -14.89
CA ASN A 4 -58.48 97.02 -15.72
C ASN A 4 -58.13 95.82 -16.64
N PRO A 5 -58.00 96.02 -17.97
CA PRO A 5 -57.70 94.92 -18.91
C PRO A 5 -56.31 94.29 -18.73
N GLN A 6 -55.31 95.05 -18.27
CA GLN A 6 -53.95 94.50 -18.07
C GLN A 6 -53.91 93.42 -16.98
N THR A 7 -54.71 93.58 -15.92
CA THR A 7 -54.76 92.60 -14.83
C THR A 7 -55.45 91.30 -15.24
N VAL A 8 -56.40 91.35 -16.18
CA VAL A 8 -57.05 90.15 -16.73
C VAL A 8 -56.05 89.31 -17.54
N PHE A 9 -55.26 89.94 -18.41
CA PHE A 9 -54.20 89.26 -19.16
C PHE A 9 -53.11 88.70 -18.25
N GLU A 10 -52.74 89.43 -17.20
CA GLU A 10 -51.75 88.94 -16.24
C GLU A 10 -52.25 87.71 -15.47
N ILE A 11 -53.53 87.71 -15.06
CA ILE A 11 -54.17 86.55 -14.42
C ILE A 11 -54.19 85.33 -15.37
N GLU A 12 -54.54 85.53 -16.65
CA GLU A 12 -54.54 84.46 -17.64
C GLU A 12 -53.12 83.92 -17.90
N ASN A 13 -52.13 84.80 -18.03
CA ASN A 13 -50.73 84.40 -18.18
C ASN A 13 -50.22 83.61 -16.97
N ARG A 14 -50.56 84.03 -15.74
CA ARG A 14 -50.22 83.26 -14.51
C ARG A 14 -50.91 81.89 -14.48
N PHE A 15 -52.16 81.81 -14.95
CA PHE A 15 -52.88 80.54 -15.05
C PHE A 15 -52.24 79.59 -16.07
N GLN A 16 -51.87 80.09 -17.26
CA GLN A 16 -51.17 79.30 -18.28
C GLN A 16 -49.78 78.88 -17.81
N ALA A 17 -49.02 79.78 -17.15
CA ALA A 17 -47.73 79.44 -16.55
C ALA A 17 -47.85 78.34 -15.47
N SER A 18 -48.91 78.38 -14.66
CA SER A 18 -49.20 77.33 -13.67
C SER A 18 -49.48 75.97 -14.33
N LYS A 19 -50.25 75.94 -15.43
CA LYS A 19 -50.47 74.71 -16.23
C LYS A 19 -49.16 74.15 -16.80
N HIS A 20 -48.32 75.00 -17.38
CA HIS A 20 -47.02 74.57 -17.92
C HIS A 20 -46.07 74.07 -16.82
N THR A 21 -46.10 74.71 -15.65
CA THR A 21 -45.33 74.28 -14.48
C THR A 21 -45.77 72.89 -14.02
N LEU A 22 -47.09 72.68 -13.88
CA LEU A 22 -47.64 71.38 -13.50
C LEU A 22 -47.31 70.29 -14.54
N ALA A 23 -47.44 70.59 -15.84
CA ALA A 23 -47.06 69.67 -16.90
C ALA A 23 -45.56 69.31 -16.83
N THR A 24 -44.69 70.29 -16.56
CA THR A 24 -43.25 70.07 -16.40
C THR A 24 -42.94 69.17 -15.19
N ILE A 25 -43.65 69.36 -14.07
CA ILE A 25 -43.52 68.50 -12.88
C ILE A 25 -43.93 67.07 -13.21
N ILE A 26 -45.10 66.88 -13.83
CA ILE A 26 -45.59 65.54 -14.20
C ILE A 26 -44.62 64.85 -15.17
N GLN A 27 -44.16 65.56 -16.19
CA GLN A 27 -43.23 65.02 -17.18
C GLN A 27 -41.87 64.67 -16.57
N SER A 28 -41.31 65.53 -15.71
CA SER A 28 -40.02 65.28 -15.07
C SER A 28 -40.08 64.09 -14.10
N LEU A 29 -41.14 63.98 -13.31
CA LEU A 29 -41.38 62.83 -12.42
C LEU A 29 -41.50 61.52 -13.20
N TRP A 30 -42.28 61.50 -14.28
CA TRP A 30 -42.44 60.32 -15.13
C TRP A 30 -41.13 59.89 -15.81
N ARG A 31 -40.39 60.85 -16.40
CA ARG A 31 -39.07 60.58 -17.00
C ARG A 31 -38.09 60.02 -15.96
N GLY A 32 -38.07 60.58 -14.75
CA GLY A 32 -37.26 60.10 -13.64
C GLY A 32 -37.66 58.70 -13.16
N TYR A 33 -38.96 58.40 -13.11
CA TYR A 33 -39.47 57.06 -12.80
C TYR A 33 -39.03 56.03 -13.86
N ILE A 34 -39.21 56.33 -15.15
CA ILE A 34 -38.79 55.44 -16.25
C ILE A 34 -37.28 55.19 -16.18
N ALA A 35 -36.47 56.25 -16.01
CA ALA A 35 -35.01 56.14 -15.96
C ALA A 35 -34.56 55.23 -14.80
N ARG A 36 -35.12 55.42 -13.60
CA ARG A 36 -34.84 54.56 -12.44
C ARG A 36 -35.25 53.10 -12.71
N LYS A 37 -36.42 52.87 -13.29
CA LYS A 37 -36.91 51.52 -13.64
C LYS A 37 -36.02 50.82 -14.67
N ARG A 38 -35.49 51.54 -15.66
CA ARG A 38 -34.54 51.01 -16.64
C ARG A 38 -33.18 50.69 -16.00
N TYR A 39 -32.68 51.58 -15.15
CA TYR A 39 -31.41 51.39 -14.43
C TYR A 39 -31.47 50.19 -13.48
N THR A 40 -32.52 50.06 -12.67
CA THR A 40 -32.65 48.94 -11.71
C THR A 40 -32.70 47.59 -12.42
N ARG A 41 -33.44 47.50 -13.54
CA ARG A 41 -33.44 46.29 -14.39
C ARG A 41 -32.05 45.95 -14.88
N THR A 42 -31.34 46.92 -15.48
CA THR A 42 -29.99 46.70 -16.03
C THR A 42 -29.01 46.30 -14.93
N LYS A 43 -29.03 46.99 -13.78
CA LYS A 43 -28.19 46.68 -12.62
C LYS A 43 -28.44 45.26 -12.11
N ALA A 44 -29.69 44.82 -12.03
CA ALA A 44 -30.03 43.47 -11.59
C ALA A 44 -29.45 42.40 -12.51
N LEU A 45 -29.53 42.61 -13.83
CA LEU A 45 -28.94 41.71 -14.83
C LEU A 45 -27.41 41.66 -14.69
N VAL A 46 -26.75 42.80 -14.56
CA VAL A 46 -25.29 42.87 -14.37
C VAL A 46 -24.87 42.12 -13.11
N ILE A 47 -25.56 42.31 -11.98
CA ILE A 47 -25.28 41.58 -10.73
C ILE A 47 -25.46 40.06 -10.93
N CYS A 48 -26.49 39.65 -11.67
CA CYS A 48 -26.71 38.25 -12.01
C CYS A 48 -25.54 37.68 -12.83
N CYS A 49 -25.13 38.36 -13.90
CA CYS A 49 -23.98 37.95 -14.72
C CYS A 49 -22.68 37.87 -13.90
N GLN A 50 -22.40 38.88 -13.06
CA GLN A 50 -21.23 38.88 -12.17
C GLN A 50 -21.25 37.71 -11.17
N ARG A 51 -22.43 37.39 -10.62
CA ARG A 51 -22.61 36.23 -9.73
C ARG A 51 -22.28 34.93 -10.46
N LEU A 52 -22.85 34.72 -11.64
CA LEU A 52 -22.63 33.52 -12.45
C LEU A 52 -21.16 33.38 -12.88
N ALA A 53 -20.51 34.47 -13.29
CA ALA A 53 -19.09 34.48 -13.63
C ALA A 53 -18.22 34.07 -12.43
N ARG A 54 -18.46 34.65 -11.25
CA ARG A 54 -17.76 34.29 -10.00
C ARG A 54 -18.00 32.84 -9.61
N GLN A 55 -19.24 32.36 -9.73
CA GLN A 55 -19.58 30.96 -9.47
C GLN A 55 -18.84 30.01 -10.43
N ARG A 56 -18.78 30.35 -11.73
CA ARG A 56 -18.08 29.56 -12.73
C ARG A 56 -16.59 29.46 -12.46
N LEU A 57 -15.96 30.56 -12.02
CA LEU A 57 -14.55 30.56 -11.62
C LEU A 57 -14.30 29.67 -10.40
N ARG A 58 -15.15 29.77 -9.37
CA ARG A 58 -15.09 28.90 -8.18
C ARG A 58 -15.25 27.43 -8.54
N TYR A 59 -16.22 27.10 -9.40
CA TYR A 59 -16.43 25.74 -9.88
C TYR A 59 -15.19 25.20 -10.61
N ARG A 60 -14.62 25.97 -11.55
CA ARG A 60 -13.38 25.58 -12.25
C ARG A 60 -12.22 25.31 -11.29
N ARG A 61 -12.02 26.16 -10.27
CA ARG A 61 -10.99 25.97 -9.24
C ARG A 61 -11.24 24.70 -8.42
N SER A 62 -12.47 24.48 -7.96
CA SER A 62 -12.83 23.29 -7.18
C SER A 62 -12.65 22.01 -7.98
N MET A 63 -13.03 22.00 -9.26
CA MET A 63 -12.84 20.83 -10.14
C MET A 63 -11.37 20.47 -10.30
N LYS A 64 -10.48 21.46 -10.52
CA LYS A 64 -9.02 21.22 -10.57
C LYS A 64 -8.49 20.62 -9.27
N LEU A 65 -8.89 21.18 -8.13
CA LEU A 65 -8.46 20.69 -6.82
C LEU A 65 -8.97 19.26 -6.55
N ARG A 66 -10.23 18.96 -6.91
CA ARG A 66 -10.80 17.60 -6.79
C ARG A 66 -10.04 16.59 -7.65
N ALA A 67 -9.72 16.94 -8.90
CA ALA A 67 -8.95 16.08 -9.78
C ALA A 67 -7.55 15.79 -9.21
N PHE A 68 -6.84 16.82 -8.75
CA PHE A 68 -5.54 16.67 -8.08
C PHE A 68 -5.63 15.79 -6.83
N ASN A 69 -6.57 16.10 -5.94
CA ASN A 69 -6.77 15.34 -4.70
C ASN A 69 -7.11 13.87 -4.98
N ALA A 70 -7.92 13.57 -6.00
CA ALA A 70 -8.24 12.20 -6.36
C ALA A 70 -6.99 11.39 -6.77
N VAL A 71 -6.06 11.98 -7.51
CA VAL A 71 -4.79 11.35 -7.87
C VAL A 71 -3.90 11.18 -6.64
N THR A 72 -3.72 12.25 -5.85
CA THR A 72 -2.90 12.23 -4.64
C THR A 72 -3.37 11.19 -3.63
N GLN A 73 -4.69 11.07 -3.41
CA GLN A 73 -5.26 10.07 -2.49
C GLN A 73 -4.94 8.63 -2.92
N LYS A 74 -4.99 8.33 -4.22
CA LYS A 74 -4.60 7.02 -4.74
C LYS A 74 -3.11 6.74 -4.52
N ILE A 75 -2.25 7.72 -4.78
CA ILE A 75 -0.80 7.59 -4.55
C ILE A 75 -0.49 7.34 -3.08
N VAL A 76 -1.05 8.16 -2.18
CA VAL A 76 -0.88 8.01 -0.73
C VAL A 76 -1.39 6.65 -0.25
N PHE A 77 -2.49 6.16 -0.80
CA PHE A 77 -3.01 4.84 -0.50
C PHE A 77 -2.02 3.72 -0.87
N VAL A 78 -1.41 3.77 -2.05
CA VAL A 78 -0.41 2.77 -2.45
C VAL A 78 0.84 2.88 -1.56
N GLN A 79 1.34 4.10 -1.37
CA GLN A 79 2.53 4.37 -0.56
C GLN A 79 2.37 3.87 0.89
N LYS A 80 1.23 4.15 1.54
CA LYS A 80 0.98 3.70 2.93
C LYS A 80 0.92 2.17 3.02
N ASN A 81 0.30 1.51 2.04
CA ASN A 81 0.16 0.05 2.05
C ASN A 81 1.51 -0.65 1.82
N ILE A 82 2.35 -0.12 0.92
CA ILE A 82 3.70 -0.66 0.70
C ILE A 82 4.55 -0.51 1.96
N ARG A 83 4.55 0.67 2.60
CA ARG A 83 5.29 0.89 3.87
C ARG A 83 4.83 -0.08 4.95
N ARG A 84 3.51 -0.27 5.10
CA ARG A 84 2.94 -1.26 6.04
C ARG A 84 3.41 -2.69 5.71
N LEU A 85 3.33 -3.10 4.44
CA LEU A 85 3.73 -4.44 4.00
C LEU A 85 5.21 -4.73 4.34
N LEU A 86 6.09 -3.77 4.06
CA LEU A 86 7.52 -3.91 4.34
C LEU A 86 7.79 -4.04 5.84
N ALA A 87 7.12 -3.23 6.67
CA ALA A 87 7.23 -3.32 8.13
C ALA A 87 6.76 -4.69 8.66
N VAL A 88 5.59 -5.17 8.20
CA VAL A 88 5.06 -6.50 8.58
C VAL A 88 6.01 -7.61 8.14
N ARG A 89 6.56 -7.54 6.92
CA ARG A 89 7.54 -8.53 6.44
C ARG A 89 8.82 -8.51 7.28
N ALA A 90 9.33 -7.33 7.64
CA ALA A 90 10.51 -7.22 8.50
C ALA A 90 10.27 -7.85 9.88
N TYR A 91 9.13 -7.53 10.51
CA TYR A 91 8.72 -8.14 11.78
C TYR A 91 8.57 -9.66 11.68
N ASN A 92 7.89 -10.16 10.65
CA ASN A 92 7.69 -11.59 10.48
C ASN A 92 9.02 -12.32 10.25
N ARG A 93 10.00 -11.71 9.55
CA ARG A 93 11.33 -12.30 9.39
C ARG A 93 12.03 -12.51 10.73
N THR A 94 12.09 -11.48 11.58
CA THR A 94 12.75 -11.57 12.88
C THR A 94 12.00 -12.51 13.82
N ARG A 95 10.66 -12.42 13.84
CA ARG A 95 9.81 -13.34 14.62
C ARG A 95 9.98 -14.79 14.19
N ASN A 96 9.93 -15.08 12.89
CA ASN A 96 10.04 -16.45 12.39
C ASN A 96 11.45 -17.01 12.63
N ALA A 97 12.51 -16.19 12.50
CA ALA A 97 13.86 -16.59 12.88
C ALA A 97 13.94 -16.95 14.37
N GLY A 98 13.42 -16.09 15.25
CA GLY A 98 13.37 -16.34 16.70
C GLY A 98 12.59 -17.62 17.04
N LEU A 99 11.41 -17.80 16.45
CA LEU A 99 10.61 -19.02 16.65
C LEU A 99 11.31 -20.27 16.13
N THR A 100 12.05 -20.18 15.03
CA THR A 100 12.84 -21.31 14.50
C THR A 100 13.91 -21.73 15.50
N ILE A 101 14.63 -20.77 16.08
CA ILE A 101 15.65 -21.04 17.11
C ILE A 101 14.99 -21.64 18.36
N ILE A 102 13.92 -21.03 18.86
CA ILE A 102 13.19 -21.51 20.05
C ILE A 102 12.69 -22.94 19.83
N ASN A 103 12.06 -23.21 18.68
CA ASN A 103 11.54 -24.54 18.37
C ASN A 103 12.66 -25.57 18.21
N PHE A 104 13.80 -25.18 17.65
CA PHE A 104 14.98 -26.04 17.59
C PHE A 104 15.50 -26.39 18.99
N VAL A 105 15.63 -25.40 19.88
CA VAL A 105 16.05 -25.63 21.28
C VAL A 105 15.05 -26.51 22.02
N LYS A 106 13.75 -26.26 21.86
CA LYS A 106 12.70 -27.13 22.43
C LYS A 106 12.79 -28.56 21.92
N GLY A 107 13.05 -28.74 20.61
CA GLY A 107 13.29 -30.06 20.02
C GLY A 107 14.55 -30.75 20.56
N PHE A 108 15.61 -29.98 20.82
CA PHE A 108 16.84 -30.49 21.46
C PHE A 108 16.61 -30.92 22.91
N LEU A 109 15.84 -30.14 23.68
CA LEU A 109 15.50 -30.49 25.05
C LEU A 109 14.64 -31.76 25.12
N SER A 110 13.67 -31.90 24.20
CA SER A 110 12.75 -33.05 24.10
C SER A 110 13.25 -34.18 23.17
N ARG A 111 14.56 -34.30 22.98
CA ARG A 111 15.18 -35.22 22.01
C ARG A 111 14.96 -36.71 22.31
N ASN A 112 14.66 -37.05 23.57
CA ASN A 112 14.43 -38.43 24.00
C ASN A 112 12.93 -38.73 24.17
N ASP A 113 12.07 -37.72 24.02
CA ASP A 113 10.63 -37.90 24.15
C ASP A 113 10.06 -38.52 22.87
N PRO A 114 8.89 -39.19 22.93
CA PRO A 114 8.19 -39.64 21.73
C PRO A 114 7.92 -38.47 20.77
N PRO A 115 7.75 -38.72 19.46
CA PRO A 115 7.57 -37.68 18.46
C PRO A 115 6.47 -36.66 18.83
N ASN A 116 6.88 -35.41 19.00
CA ASN A 116 6.07 -34.27 19.38
C ASN A 116 6.25 -33.13 18.35
N ALA A 117 5.45 -32.06 18.48
CA ALA A 117 5.45 -30.93 17.52
C ALA A 117 6.81 -30.21 17.38
N TYR A 118 7.71 -30.32 18.36
CA TYR A 118 9.00 -29.63 18.39
C TYR A 118 10.18 -30.56 18.06
N ASN A 119 10.15 -31.81 18.54
CA ASN A 119 11.25 -32.76 18.36
C ASN A 119 11.30 -33.33 16.94
N GLY A 120 10.16 -33.42 16.23
CA GLY A 120 10.13 -34.10 14.93
C GLY A 120 11.09 -33.47 13.93
N ARG A 121 11.09 -32.14 13.82
CA ARG A 121 12.04 -31.42 12.96
C ARG A 121 13.49 -31.56 13.41
N PHE A 122 13.74 -31.64 14.72
CA PHE A 122 15.07 -31.82 15.28
C PHE A 122 15.63 -33.23 15.01
N LEU A 123 14.79 -34.26 15.16
CA LEU A 123 15.16 -35.66 14.89
C LEU A 123 15.51 -35.85 13.41
N VAL A 124 14.67 -35.36 12.50
CA VAL A 124 14.95 -35.39 11.06
C VAL A 124 16.24 -34.66 10.74
N TYR A 125 16.45 -33.46 11.30
CA TYR A 125 17.71 -32.72 11.12
C TYR A 125 18.92 -33.53 11.57
N LYS A 126 18.86 -34.18 12.75
CA LYS A 126 19.95 -35.01 13.27
C LYS A 126 20.22 -36.24 12.41
N GLN A 127 19.17 -36.92 11.93
CA GLN A 127 19.27 -38.06 11.02
C GLN A 127 19.93 -37.65 9.70
N THR A 128 19.43 -36.60 9.05
CA THR A 128 20.00 -36.12 7.79
C THR A 128 21.44 -35.65 7.95
N LYS A 129 21.74 -34.91 9.02
CA LYS A 129 23.11 -34.45 9.30
C LYS A 129 24.07 -35.61 9.50
N TYR A 130 23.66 -36.63 10.26
CA TYR A 130 24.47 -37.83 10.47
C TYR A 130 24.76 -38.57 9.16
N LEU A 131 23.76 -38.77 8.29
CA LEU A 131 23.97 -39.45 7.01
C LEU A 131 24.90 -38.67 6.07
N ILE A 132 24.81 -37.33 6.06
CA ILE A 132 25.73 -36.47 5.29
C ILE A 132 27.15 -36.60 5.83
N GLU A 133 27.35 -36.47 7.14
CA GLU A 133 28.67 -36.62 7.78
C GLU A 133 29.25 -38.02 7.56
N LEU A 134 28.41 -39.05 7.70
CA LEU A 134 28.79 -40.44 7.46
C LEU A 134 29.26 -40.65 6.03
N SER A 135 28.56 -40.11 5.02
CA SER A 135 28.94 -40.26 3.62
C SER A 135 30.33 -39.71 3.30
N GLY A 136 30.78 -38.68 4.03
CA GLY A 136 32.12 -38.12 3.90
C GLY A 136 33.20 -38.87 4.69
N ALA A 137 32.82 -39.63 5.71
CA ALA A 137 33.72 -40.31 6.65
C ALA A 137 33.77 -41.84 6.47
N LEU A 138 33.33 -42.37 5.32
CA LEU A 138 33.30 -43.81 5.06
C LEU A 138 34.72 -44.41 4.98
N PRO A 139 34.96 -45.59 5.59
CA PRO A 139 36.18 -46.37 5.37
C PRO A 139 36.41 -46.64 3.88
N LYS A 140 37.66 -46.42 3.43
CA LYS A 140 38.08 -46.73 2.06
C LYS A 140 38.80 -48.08 1.98
N SER A 141 39.51 -48.46 3.04
CA SER A 141 40.14 -49.77 3.18
C SER A 141 39.31 -50.71 4.06
N LEU A 142 39.51 -52.02 3.89
CA LEU A 142 38.92 -53.05 4.75
C LEU A 142 39.51 -53.07 6.15
N ILE A 143 40.76 -52.66 6.28
CA ILE A 143 41.50 -52.61 7.55
C ILE A 143 41.04 -51.40 8.38
N ASP A 144 40.56 -50.35 7.73
CA ASP A 144 40.07 -49.14 8.40
C ASP A 144 38.74 -49.42 9.11
N ASP A 145 38.71 -49.26 10.44
CA ASP A 145 37.48 -49.32 11.25
C ASP A 145 36.95 -47.92 11.64
N CYS A 146 37.38 -46.88 10.92
CA CYS A 146 36.92 -45.52 11.15
C CYS A 146 35.42 -45.40 10.86
N TRP A 147 34.59 -45.38 11.91
CA TRP A 147 33.15 -45.17 11.78
C TRP A 147 32.71 -44.07 12.75
N PRO A 148 31.99 -43.03 12.28
CA PRO A 148 31.59 -41.94 13.15
C PRO A 148 30.55 -42.40 14.18
N ASN A 149 30.68 -41.90 15.41
CA ASN A 149 29.76 -42.21 16.50
C ASN A 149 28.34 -41.70 16.18
N PRO A 150 27.32 -42.57 16.11
CA PRO A 150 25.98 -42.16 15.75
C PRO A 150 25.27 -41.45 16.91
N PRO A 151 24.40 -40.46 16.62
CA PRO A 151 23.46 -39.94 17.61
C PRO A 151 22.42 -41.01 18.00
N ASN A 152 21.83 -40.91 19.20
CA ASN A 152 20.89 -41.92 19.76
C ASN A 152 19.78 -42.35 18.78
N CYS A 153 19.20 -41.40 18.04
CA CYS A 153 18.14 -41.68 17.07
C CYS A 153 18.60 -42.44 15.81
N CYS A 154 19.90 -42.59 15.60
CA CYS A 154 20.51 -43.23 14.43
C CYS A 154 21.37 -44.45 14.78
N VAL A 155 21.37 -44.92 16.04
CA VAL A 155 22.24 -46.04 16.48
C VAL A 155 21.94 -47.31 15.68
N GLU A 156 20.66 -47.67 15.58
CA GLU A 156 20.20 -48.84 14.83
C GLU A 156 20.56 -48.73 13.33
N VAL A 157 20.25 -47.57 12.73
CA VAL A 157 20.52 -47.29 11.31
C VAL A 157 22.03 -47.32 11.04
N SER A 158 22.85 -46.74 11.91
CA SER A 158 24.31 -46.75 11.80
C SER A 158 24.87 -48.16 11.83
N ALA A 159 24.39 -49.01 12.75
CA ALA A 159 24.84 -50.40 12.83
C ALA A 159 24.53 -51.16 11.54
N TYR A 160 23.31 -50.97 11.01
CA TYR A 160 22.90 -51.57 9.74
C TYR A 160 23.76 -51.08 8.56
N LEU A 161 23.97 -49.77 8.45
CA LEU A 161 24.80 -49.17 7.40
C LEU A 161 26.26 -49.60 7.49
N LYS A 162 26.81 -49.74 8.72
CA LYS A 162 28.19 -50.21 8.93
C LYS A 162 28.38 -51.63 8.42
N ALA A 163 27.45 -52.52 8.74
CA ALA A 163 27.47 -53.91 8.26
C ALA A 163 27.35 -53.96 6.72
N LEU A 164 26.44 -53.16 6.15
CA LEU A 164 26.22 -53.10 4.70
C LEU A 164 27.48 -52.59 3.97
N HIS A 165 28.09 -51.51 4.45
CA HIS A 165 29.30 -50.93 3.86
C HIS A 165 30.49 -51.90 3.93
N ARG A 166 30.68 -52.59 5.07
CA ARG A 166 31.72 -53.62 5.19
C ARG A 166 31.51 -54.78 4.23
N GLY A 167 30.29 -55.29 4.12
CA GLY A 167 29.97 -56.36 3.17
C GLY A 167 30.22 -55.94 1.72
N TRP A 168 29.92 -54.68 1.39
CA TRP A 168 30.22 -54.10 0.09
C TRP A 168 31.72 -53.97 -0.18
N LEU A 169 32.51 -53.42 0.76
CA LEU A 169 33.98 -53.34 0.64
C LEU A 169 34.62 -54.73 0.45
N SER A 170 34.17 -55.74 1.22
CA SER A 170 34.69 -57.10 1.11
C SER A 170 34.41 -57.72 -0.26
N ARG A 171 33.23 -57.45 -0.82
CA ARG A 171 32.87 -57.91 -2.17
C ARG A 171 33.76 -57.26 -3.22
N ILE A 172 33.98 -55.94 -3.12
CA ILE A 172 34.85 -55.21 -4.06
C ILE A 172 36.28 -55.70 -3.97
N TYR A 173 36.82 -55.86 -2.76
CA TYR A 173 38.17 -56.36 -2.55
C TYR A 173 38.36 -57.75 -3.18
N ARG A 174 37.47 -58.71 -2.90
CA ARG A 174 37.53 -60.06 -3.50
C ARG A 174 37.43 -60.03 -5.02
N ALA A 175 36.55 -59.17 -5.56
CA ALA A 175 36.41 -59.02 -7.01
C ALA A 175 37.66 -58.42 -7.67
N ASN A 176 38.35 -57.48 -7.00
CA ASN A 176 39.59 -56.89 -7.50
C ASN A 176 40.77 -57.86 -7.41
N LEU A 177 40.88 -58.61 -6.31
CA LEU A 177 41.92 -59.64 -6.13
C LEU A 177 41.82 -60.73 -7.20
N ALA A 178 40.60 -61.15 -7.55
CA ALA A 178 40.36 -62.13 -8.61
C ALA A 178 40.72 -61.63 -10.02
N LYS A 179 40.76 -60.30 -10.24
CA LYS A 179 41.11 -59.70 -11.54
C LYS A 179 42.60 -59.43 -11.68
N CYS A 180 43.24 -58.93 -10.63
CA CYS A 180 44.66 -58.58 -10.61
C CYS A 180 45.28 -59.01 -9.26
N PRO A 181 45.83 -60.23 -9.16
CA PRO A 181 46.45 -60.71 -7.92
C PRO A 181 47.74 -59.94 -7.56
N GLU A 182 48.51 -59.53 -8.57
CA GLU A 182 49.83 -58.89 -8.43
C GLU A 182 49.80 -57.53 -7.69
N THR A 183 48.65 -56.83 -7.66
CA THR A 183 48.54 -55.50 -7.04
C THR A 183 48.53 -55.50 -5.51
N TYR A 184 48.46 -56.67 -4.86
CA TYR A 184 48.30 -56.78 -3.40
C TYR A 184 49.35 -57.67 -2.70
N GLU A 185 50.38 -58.16 -3.41
CA GLU A 185 51.49 -58.96 -2.84
C GLU A 185 52.68 -58.12 -2.34
N ARG A 186 52.44 -56.97 -1.69
CA ARG A 186 53.49 -56.20 -0.99
C ARG A 186 53.28 -56.17 0.52
#